data_AF-A0A355H9R1-F1
#
_entry.id   AF-A0A355H9R1-F1
#
_cell.length_a   1.000
_cell.length_b   1.000
_cell.length_c   1.000
_cell.angle_alpha   90.00
_cell.angle_beta   90.00
_cell.angle_gamma   90.00
#
_symmetry.space_group_name_H-M   'P 1'
#
loop_
_entity.id
_entity.type
_entity.pdbx_description
1 polymer ?
#
loop_
_entity_poly.entity_id
_entity_poly.type
_entity_poly.pdbx_seq_one_letter_code
_entity_poly.pdbx_strand_id
1 'polypeptide(L)' 'MCGIFGVFNNPQAAELTYFGLHSLQHRGQESAGICVSDGEKFHTHRGT' A
#
# COMPACT_ATOMS: atom_id res chain seq x y z
N MET A 1 16.00 4.97 -2.34
CA MET A 1 15.04 5.09 -3.46
C MET A 1 13.65 4.70 -2.91
N CYS A 2 12.54 5.02 -3.57
CA CYS A 2 11.19 4.71 -3.07
C CYS A 2 10.30 4.10 -4.19
N GLY A 3 9.26 3.36 -3.80
CA GLY A 3 8.23 2.83 -4.70
C GLY A 3 6.83 3.26 -4.24
N ILE A 4 5.91 3.45 -5.20
CA ILE A 4 4.52 3.82 -4.94
C ILE A 4 3.62 2.87 -5.75
N PHE A 5 2.51 2.43 -5.16
CA PHE A 5 1.49 1.59 -5.79
C PHE A 5 0.10 2.03 -5.34
N GLY A 6 -0.91 1.89 -6.20
CA GLY A 6 -2.29 2.27 -5.88
C GLY A 6 -3.33 1.45 -6.63
N VAL A 7 -4.48 1.25 -5.99
CA VAL A 7 -5.64 0.50 -6.51
C VAL A 7 -6.90 1.30 -6.24
N PHE A 8 -7.83 1.33 -7.19
CA PHE A 8 -9.10 2.04 -7.07
C PHE A 8 -10.29 1.15 -7.40
N ASN A 9 -11.42 1.39 -6.73
CA ASN A 9 -12.69 0.68 -6.93
C ASN A 9 -12.56 -0.86 -6.91
N ASN A 10 -11.81 -1.37 -5.93
CA ASN A 10 -11.60 -2.81 -5.76
C ASN A 10 -11.75 -3.18 -4.27
N PRO A 11 -12.59 -4.17 -3.92
CA PRO A 11 -12.78 -4.58 -2.53
C PRO A 11 -11.51 -5.15 -1.87
N GLN A 12 -10.54 -5.61 -2.66
CA GLN A 12 -9.24 -6.13 -2.22
C GLN A 12 -8.12 -5.10 -2.36
N ALA A 13 -8.42 -3.79 -2.40
CA ALA A 13 -7.41 -2.74 -2.58
C ALA A 13 -6.25 -2.82 -1.58
N ALA A 14 -6.50 -3.22 -0.32
CA ALA A 14 -5.46 -3.38 0.69
C ALA A 14 -4.46 -4.50 0.35
N GLU A 15 -4.97 -5.69 0.02
CA GLU A 15 -4.17 -6.87 -0.32
C GLU A 15 -3.38 -6.66 -1.62
N LEU A 16 -4.03 -6.13 -2.65
CA LEU A 16 -3.37 -5.81 -3.91
C LEU A 16 -2.28 -4.75 -3.71
N THR A 17 -2.51 -3.75 -2.87
CA THR A 17 -1.49 -2.75 -2.55
C THR A 17 -0.30 -3.35 -1.81
N TYR A 18 -0.54 -4.29 -0.89
CA TYR A 18 0.53 -5.04 -0.22
C TYR A 18 1.41 -5.81 -1.22
N PHE A 19 0.81 -6.60 -2.12
CA PHE A 19 1.58 -7.35 -3.13
C PHE A 19 2.26 -6.44 -4.17
N GLY A 20 1.62 -5.34 -4.52
CA GLY A 20 2.20 -4.32 -5.40
C GLY A 20 3.44 -3.67 -4.80
N LEU A 21 3.37 -3.25 -3.54
CA LEU A 21 4.52 -2.70 -2.81
C LEU A 21 5.62 -3.75 -2.61
N HIS A 22 5.26 -5.00 -2.28
CA HIS A 22 6.22 -6.10 -2.18
C HIS A 22 6.99 -6.31 -3.49
N SER A 23 6.31 -6.25 -4.63
CA SER A 23 6.95 -6.33 -5.95
C SER A 23 7.92 -5.17 -6.20
N LEU A 24 7.68 -4.02 -5.57
CA LEU A 24 8.53 -2.83 -5.61
C LEU A 24 9.57 -2.76 -4.48
N GLN A 25 9.69 -3.78 -3.63
CA GLN A 25 10.58 -3.77 -2.46
C GLN A 25 12.05 -3.48 -2.79
N HIS A 26 12.50 -3.87 -3.99
CA HIS A 26 13.84 -3.57 -4.50
C HIS A 26 14.12 -2.06 -4.62
N ARG A 27 13.07 -1.21 -4.60
CA ARG A 27 13.21 0.24 -4.65
C ARG A 27 13.46 0.86 -3.29
N GLY A 28 13.11 0.21 -2.18
CA GLY A 28 13.35 0.73 -0.82
C GLY A 28 12.93 -0.28 0.25
N GLN A 29 13.76 -0.44 1.29
CA GLN A 29 13.57 -1.46 2.34
C GLN A 29 13.55 -0.90 3.77
N GLU A 30 13.63 0.42 3.91
CA GLU A 30 13.76 1.11 5.20
C GLU A 30 12.41 1.38 5.89
N SER A 31 11.31 1.38 5.11
CA SER A 31 9.95 1.55 5.62
C SER A 31 8.92 1.22 4.54
N ALA A 32 7.68 0.98 4.97
CA ALA A 32 6.53 0.83 4.11
C ALA A 32 5.25 1.35 4.79
N GLY A 33 4.25 1.72 3.98
CA GLY A 33 2.96 2.13 4.49
C GLY A 33 1.85 1.95 3.47
N ILE A 34 0.65 1.67 3.96
CA ILE A 34 -0.57 1.49 3.18
C ILE A 34 -1.68 2.33 3.81
N CYS A 35 -2.43 3.05 2.98
CA CYS A 35 -3.67 3.71 3.36
C CYS A 35 -4.76 3.27 2.38
N VAL A 36 -5.90 2.82 2.90
CA VAL A 36 -7.08 2.42 2.10
C VAL A 36 -8.33 3.09 2.65
N SER A 37 -9.35 3.24 1.80
CA SER A 37 -10.67 3.73 2.23
C SER A 37 -11.76 2.73 1.91
N ASP A 38 -12.74 2.64 2.80
CA ASP A 38 -14.01 1.95 2.61
C ASP A 38 -15.11 2.87 2.05
N GLY A 39 -14.78 4.12 1.72
CA GLY A 39 -15.70 5.16 1.25
C GLY A 39 -16.23 6.07 2.35
N GLU A 40 -16.08 5.70 3.62
CA GLU A 40 -16.48 6.51 4.76
C GLU A 40 -15.28 6.97 5.59
N LYS A 41 -14.29 6.08 5.75
CA LYS A 41 -13.11 6.27 6.59
C LYS A 41 -11.85 5.85 5.85
N PHE A 42 -10.72 6.29 6.39
CA PHE A 42 -9.40 5.85 5.97
C PHE A 42 -8.79 4.94 7.04
N HIS A 43 -8.22 3.82 6.61
CA HIS A 43 -7.48 2.88 7.43
C HIS A 43 -6.03 2.93 6.99
N THR A 44 -5.11 3.21 7.93
CA THR A 44 -3.69 3.40 7.62
C THR A 44 -2.82 2.52 8.52
N HIS A 45 -1.80 1.90 7.92
CA HIS A 45 -0.73 1.22 8.63
C HIS A 45 0.63 1.65 8.06
N ARG A 46 1.62 1.86 8.92
CA ARG A 46 3.00 2.22 8.54
C ARG A 46 3.97 1.49 9.46
N GLY A 47 5.06 1.00 8.88
CA GLY A 47 6.18 0.39 9.60
C GLY A 47 7.51 0.88 9.05
N THR A 48 8.50 0.95 9.92
CA THR A 48 9.93 1.19 9.63
C THR A 48 10.69 -0.09 9.89
#